data_AF-A0A7C3BI40-F1
#
_entry.id   AF-A0A7C3BI40-F1
#
_cell.length_a   1.000
_cell.length_b   1.000
_cell.length_c   1.000
_cell.angle_alpha   90.00
_cell.angle_beta   90.00
_cell.angle_gamma   90.00
#
_symmetry.space_group_name_H-M   'P 1'
#
loop_
_entity.id
_entity.type
_entity.pdbx_description
1 polymer ?
#
loop_
_entity_poly.entity_id
_entity_poly.type
_entity_poly.pdbx_seq_one_letter_code
_entity_poly.pdbx_strand_id
1 'polypeptide(L)'
;MKIQVKEKILPFIQEFLEAWHRTSATGVLRKEAFDSNDNFIILLFGDLLGIPNPVSYYTLELLPYLAEELEGWERRMQNRKSIVAEKFGQFDFCC
;
A
#
# COMPACT_ATOMS: atom_id res chain seq x y z
N MET A 1 -38.76 5.75 -28.47
CA MET A 1 -38.28 5.98 -27.08
C MET A 1 -37.49 4.82 -26.46
N LYS A 2 -37.69 3.54 -26.83
CA LYS A 2 -36.94 2.41 -26.26
C LYS A 2 -35.47 2.30 -26.73
N ILE A 3 -35.14 2.83 -27.90
CA ILE A 3 -33.81 2.73 -28.52
C ILE A 3 -32.79 3.65 -27.78
N GLN A 4 -33.20 4.89 -27.47
CA GLN A 4 -32.38 5.89 -26.78
C GLN A 4 -31.96 5.49 -25.35
N VAL A 5 -32.78 4.69 -24.66
CA VAL A 5 -32.49 4.25 -23.29
C VAL A 5 -31.39 3.19 -23.29
N LYS A 6 -31.33 2.34 -24.32
CA LYS A 6 -30.33 1.26 -24.42
C LYS A 6 -28.92 1.78 -24.71
N GLU A 7 -28.79 2.82 -25.54
CA GLU A 7 -27.51 3.46 -25.89
C GLU A 7 -26.87 4.19 -24.72
N LYS A 8 -27.65 4.75 -23.78
CA LYS A 8 -27.10 5.40 -22.57
C LYS A 8 -26.76 4.42 -21.45
N ILE A 9 -27.48 3.30 -21.34
CA ILE A 9 -27.29 2.34 -20.24
C ILE A 9 -26.05 1.47 -20.44
N LEU A 10 -25.74 1.07 -21.68
CA LEU A 10 -24.59 0.22 -21.95
C LEU A 10 -23.23 0.86 -21.55
N PRO A 11 -22.90 2.10 -21.95
CA PRO A 11 -21.65 2.74 -21.54
C PRO A 11 -21.61 3.00 -20.03
N PHE A 12 -22.74 3.33 -19.42
CA PHE A 12 -22.84 3.54 -17.97
C PHE A 12 -22.49 2.28 -17.17
N ILE A 13 -22.99 1.11 -17.60
CA ILE A 13 -22.66 -0.17 -16.94
C ILE A 13 -21.17 -0.50 -17.10
N GLN A 14 -20.58 -0.23 -18.26
CA GLN A 14 -19.15 -0.48 -18.52
C GLN A 14 -18.26 0.39 -17.63
N GLU A 15 -18.52 1.70 -17.59
CA GLU A 15 -17.80 2.63 -16.72
C GLU A 15 -17.93 2.25 -15.24
N PHE A 16 -19.14 1.85 -14.81
CA PHE A 16 -19.37 1.40 -13.45
C PHE A 16 -18.56 0.14 -13.11
N LEU A 17 -18.55 -0.85 -13.99
CA LEU A 17 -17.82 -2.10 -13.77
C LEU A 17 -16.31 -1.87 -13.75
N GLU A 18 -15.79 -1.03 -14.65
CA GLU A 18 -14.38 -0.65 -14.69
C GLU A 18 -13.97 0.14 -13.46
N ALA A 19 -14.80 1.10 -13.02
CA ALA A 19 -14.55 1.87 -11.81
C ALA A 19 -14.50 0.96 -10.59
N TRP A 20 -15.45 0.01 -10.48
CA TRP A 20 -15.51 -0.96 -9.39
C TRP A 20 -14.26 -1.86 -9.36
N HIS A 21 -13.86 -2.41 -10.51
CA HIS A 21 -12.64 -3.20 -10.61
C HIS A 21 -11.38 -2.39 -10.28
N ARG A 22 -11.28 -1.14 -10.73
CA ARG A 22 -10.16 -0.25 -10.42
C ARG A 22 -10.06 0.03 -8.93
N THR A 23 -11.17 0.30 -8.25
CA THR A 23 -11.14 0.59 -6.80
C THR A 23 -10.64 -0.59 -5.98
N SER A 24 -11.05 -1.82 -6.33
CA SER A 24 -10.55 -3.02 -5.64
C SER A 24 -9.07 -3.30 -5.95
N ALA A 25 -8.66 -3.16 -7.21
CA ALA A 25 -7.28 -3.42 -7.63
C ALA A 25 -6.28 -2.40 -7.02
N THR A 26 -6.65 -1.13 -6.96
CA THR A 26 -5.78 -0.06 -6.42
C THR A 26 -5.52 -0.20 -4.93
N GLY A 27 -6.47 -0.72 -4.15
CA GLY A 27 -6.30 -0.95 -2.72
C GLY A 27 -5.21 -2.00 -2.41
N VAL A 28 -5.28 -3.15 -3.08
CA VAL A 28 -4.29 -4.23 -2.92
C VAL A 28 -2.89 -3.78 -3.34
N LEU A 29 -2.80 -3.10 -4.48
CA LEU A 29 -1.52 -2.58 -4.98
C LEU A 29 -0.90 -1.56 -4.03
N ARG A 30 -1.72 -0.66 -3.47
CA ARG A 30 -1.27 0.34 -2.50
C ARG A 30 -0.74 -0.32 -1.23
N LYS A 31 -1.39 -1.38 -0.75
CA LYS A 31 -0.93 -2.13 0.42
C LYS A 31 0.41 -2.82 0.15
N GLU A 32 0.57 -3.47 -0.99
CA GLU A 32 1.84 -4.11 -1.38
C GLU A 32 2.98 -3.07 -1.52
N ALA A 33 2.67 -1.89 -2.07
CA ALA A 33 3.63 -0.79 -2.14
C ALA A 33 4.08 -0.32 -0.75
N PHE A 34 3.15 -0.24 0.22
CA PHE A 34 3.50 0.08 1.61
C PHE A 34 4.34 -1.02 2.26
N ASP A 35 3.99 -2.30 2.07
CA ASP A 35 4.77 -3.42 2.60
C ASP A 35 6.23 -3.36 2.08
N SER A 36 6.40 -3.08 0.79
CA SER A 36 7.73 -2.93 0.18
C SER A 36 8.50 -1.72 0.74
N ASN A 37 7.83 -0.58 0.95
CA ASN A 37 8.46 0.61 1.52
C ASN A 37 8.85 0.41 2.98
N ASP A 38 8.00 -0.27 3.74
CA ASP A 38 8.26 -0.53 5.15
C ASP A 38 9.48 -1.44 5.33
N ASN A 39 9.64 -2.45 4.47
CA ASN A 39 10.85 -3.28 4.42
C ASN A 39 12.10 -2.47 4.04
N PHE A 40 11.97 -1.53 3.11
CA PHE A 40 13.07 -0.65 2.71
C PHE A 40 13.56 0.23 3.87
N ILE A 41 12.65 0.87 4.61
CA ILE A 41 13.00 1.70 5.77
C ILE A 41 13.71 0.87 6.85
N ILE A 42 13.26 -0.36 7.11
CA ILE A 42 13.92 -1.27 8.07
C ILE A 42 15.34 -1.62 7.62
N LEU A 43 15.57 -1.84 6.33
CA LEU A 43 16.91 -2.13 5.79
C LEU A 43 17.85 -0.93 5.92
N LEU A 44 17.36 0.29 5.70
CA LEU A 44 18.16 1.51 5.81
C LEU A 44 18.48 1.89 7.25
N PHE A 45 17.50 1.77 8.15
CA PHE A 45 17.56 2.28 9.52
C PHE A 45 17.45 1.17 10.58
N GLY A 46 17.83 -0.06 10.22
CA GLY A 46 17.91 -1.20 11.15
C GLY A 46 18.84 -0.95 12.34
N ASP A 47 19.80 -0.02 12.19
CA ASP A 47 20.70 0.44 13.26
C ASP A 47 19.95 1.00 14.46
N LEU A 48 18.84 1.71 14.21
CA LEU A 48 18.01 2.27 15.28
C LEU A 48 17.33 1.15 16.10
N LEU A 49 17.17 -0.03 15.50
CA LEU A 49 16.66 -1.24 16.15
C LEU A 49 17.79 -2.11 16.74
N GLY A 50 19.06 -1.68 16.65
CA GLY A 50 20.22 -2.40 17.15
C GLY A 50 20.82 -3.41 16.17
N ILE A 51 20.37 -3.44 14.92
CA ILE A 51 20.96 -4.29 13.86
C ILE A 51 22.04 -3.46 13.16
N PRO A 52 23.34 -3.78 13.29
CA PRO A 52 24.39 -2.97 12.69
C PRO A 52 24.39 -3.07 11.15
N ASN A 53 24.25 -1.95 10.47
CA ASN A 53 24.31 -1.77 9.03
C ASN A 53 25.61 -1.02 8.65
N PRO A 54 26.47 -1.60 7.79
CA PRO A 54 27.72 -0.97 7.39
C PRO A 54 27.55 0.29 6.53
N VAL A 55 26.35 0.55 5.99
CA VAL A 55 26.07 1.65 5.05
C VAL A 55 25.41 2.84 5.75
N SER A 56 25.13 2.76 7.05
CA SER A 56 24.31 3.75 7.77
C SER A 56 24.82 5.18 7.70
N TYR A 57 26.13 5.36 7.60
CA TYR A 57 26.74 6.68 7.40
C TYR A 57 26.17 7.40 6.16
N TYR A 58 26.01 6.67 5.05
CA TYR A 58 25.50 7.21 3.79
C TYR A 58 23.98 7.29 3.78
N THR A 59 23.27 6.39 4.47
CA THR A 59 21.80 6.40 4.48
C THR A 59 21.21 7.57 5.25
N LEU A 60 21.99 8.22 6.13
CA LEU A 60 21.57 9.45 6.81
C LEU A 60 21.29 10.61 5.86
N GLU A 61 21.92 10.65 4.69
CA GLU A 61 21.64 11.67 3.66
C GLU A 61 20.22 11.53 3.07
N LEU A 62 19.62 10.33 3.17
CA LEU A 62 18.27 10.06 2.69
C LEU A 62 17.19 10.50 3.69
N LEU A 63 17.55 10.71 4.96
CA LEU A 63 16.62 11.07 6.03
C LEU A 63 15.68 12.25 5.70
N PRO A 64 16.15 13.40 5.16
CA PRO A 64 15.24 14.51 4.85
C PRO A 64 14.20 14.17 3.78
N TYR A 65 14.49 13.24 2.87
CA TYR A 65 13.54 12.80 1.85
C TYR A 65 12.51 11.80 2.38
N LEU A 66 12.87 11.07 3.44
CA LEU A 66 12.02 10.06 4.08
C LEU A 66 11.23 10.62 5.26
N ALA A 67 11.56 11.82 5.74
CA ALA A 67 10.99 12.44 6.94
C ALA A 67 9.45 12.48 6.94
N GLU A 68 8.84 12.82 5.81
CA GLU A 68 7.37 12.87 5.67
C GLU A 68 6.72 11.48 5.71
N GLU A 69 7.42 10.45 5.27
CA GLU A 69 6.92 9.07 5.22
C GLU A 69 7.08 8.34 6.56
N LEU A 70 8.05 8.76 7.38
CA LEU A 70 8.38 8.12 8.66
C LEU A 70 7.21 8.11 9.64
N GLU A 71 6.48 9.22 9.82
CA GLU A 71 5.34 9.25 10.75
C GLU A 71 4.25 8.23 10.34
N GLY A 72 3.99 8.12 9.04
CA GLY A 72 3.06 7.13 8.51
C GLY A 72 3.55 5.70 8.71
N TRP A 73 4.85 5.48 8.51
CA TRP A 73 5.50 4.18 8.73
C TRP A 73 5.47 3.76 10.20
N GLU A 74 5.78 4.65 11.14
CA GLU A 74 5.76 4.38 12.59
C GLU A 74 4.37 3.90 13.03
N ARG A 75 3.31 4.59 12.59
CA ARG A 75 1.93 4.20 12.88
C ARG A 75 1.57 2.83 12.28
N ARG A 76 2.05 2.51 11.07
CA ARG A 76 1.83 1.19 10.45
C ARG A 76 2.58 0.09 11.20
N MET A 77 3.83 0.34 11.56
CA MET A 77 4.65 -0.59 12.35
C MET A 77 4.04 -0.89 13.72
N GLN A 78 3.54 0.14 14.41
CA GLN A 78 2.88 -0.04 15.71
C GLN A 78 1.60 -0.90 15.60
N ASN A 79 0.88 -0.81 14.48
CA ASN A 79 -0.34 -1.58 14.24
C ASN A 79 -0.09 -3.00 13.73
N ARG A 80 1.13 -3.32 13.28
CA ARG A 80 1.49 -4.66 12.79
C ARG A 80 1.53 -5.65 13.95
N LYS A 81 0.57 -6.59 13.97
CA LYS A 81 0.50 -7.67 14.98
C LYS A 81 1.08 -8.99 14.49
N SER A 82 0.71 -9.41 13.27
CA SER A 82 1.23 -10.63 12.66
C SER A 82 1.20 -10.53 11.15
N ILE A 83 2.23 -11.06 10.49
CA ILE A 83 2.36 -11.08 9.02
C ILE A 83 1.21 -11.89 8.40
N VAL A 84 0.85 -12.99 9.06
CA VAL A 84 -0.19 -13.90 8.61
C VAL A 84 -1.55 -13.19 8.56
N ALA A 85 -1.97 -12.54 9.65
CA ALA A 85 -3.24 -11.81 9.66
C ALA A 85 -3.29 -10.67 8.63
N GLU A 86 -2.16 -10.01 8.39
CA GLU A 86 -2.07 -8.90 7.44
C GLU A 86 -2.21 -9.36 5.99
N LYS A 87 -1.56 -10.48 5.62
CA LYS A 87 -1.68 -11.09 4.29
C LYS A 87 -3.07 -11.70 4.07
N PHE A 88 -3.68 -12.32 5.08
CA PHE A 88 -5.06 -12.80 4.95
C PHE A 88 -6.07 -11.67 4.70
N GLY A 89 -5.91 -10.51 5.36
CA GLY A 89 -6.73 -9.32 5.10
C GLY A 89 -6.38 -8.54 3.82
N GLN A 90 -5.31 -8.90 3.09
CA GLN A 90 -4.96 -8.28 1.80
C GLN A 90 -5.71 -8.93 0.64
N PHE A 91 -5.98 -10.23 0.73
CA PHE A 91 -6.58 -11.03 -0.34
C PHE A 91 -8.05 -11.38 -0.07
N ASP A 92 -8.69 -10.71 0.90
CA ASP A 92 -10.08 -10.95 1.31
C ASP A 92 -10.40 -12.45 1.52
N PHE A 93 -9.44 -13.24 2.02
CA PHE A 93 -9.64 -14.67 2.28
C PHE A 93 -10.55 -14.93 3.49
N CYS A 94 -10.84 -13.89 4.28
CA CYS A 94 -11.76 -13.97 5.41
C CYS A 94 -12.95 -13.04 5.16
N CYS A 95 -14.13 -13.63 4.98
CA CYS A 95 -15.40 -12.97 5.27
C CYS A 95 -15.53 -12.68 6.76
#